data_AF-A0A9P1F2Q2-F1
#
_entry.id   AF-A0A9P1F2Q2-F1
#
_cell.length_a   1.000
_cell.length_b   1.000
_cell.length_c   1.000
_cell.angle_alpha   90.00
_cell.angle_beta   90.00
_cell.angle_gamma   90.00
#
_symmetry.space_group_name_H-M   'P 1'
#
loop_
_entity.id
_entity.type
_entity.pdbx_description
1 polymer ?
#
loop_
_entity_poly.entity_id
_entity_poly.type
_entity_poly.pdbx_seq_one_letter_code
_entity_poly.pdbx_strand_id
1 'polypeptide(L)'
;MRPYSDAVAASAAATAEATTTTTTTTVEASCCSARPLAIGVVAVSMSFALIYFLMIVPMTTTTTTTIAPSEESNRSTVSPTTTTLDSISTTEDPLYQYLNDKLHRHQIPIVHIPLLYEVKLKLFIPWQSNVTFGADNFAVEGHVRMHFISGGGSRVLLHSDSEQHIGECVVRDEFDREIFVKHVGRGFTQVLDLHLAADMIHGMNYTLDVAFKGHVSLQKQQGLFAVPYGNGKEPRYIVATQLQTSEARTVFPCIDIPEVKAQFDTVLIHPLGTTAVSNMLENTTIADGGWTTTTFNRSPIMSTYLFAFSVSDFPYLEEYSANGVRSRVYCDPAKLNASRSIIQSIAPIIDFYENYFGIPFPLQKLGASIRKYFIYTLTTYTQL
;
A
#
# COMPACT_ATOMS: atom_id res chain seq x y z
N MET A 1 -64.96 11.90 -37.40
CA MET A 1 -64.87 13.38 -37.36
C MET A 1 -65.39 13.83 -36.00
N ARG A 2 -64.72 14.76 -35.31
CA ARG A 2 -65.15 15.28 -33.97
C ARG A 2 -66.61 15.77 -33.98
N PRO A 3 -67.29 15.73 -32.83
CA PRO A 3 -67.57 16.94 -32.00
C PRO A 3 -67.43 16.64 -30.48
N TYR A 4 -67.57 17.51 -29.46
CA TYR A 4 -67.60 18.98 -29.19
C TYR A 4 -67.86 19.10 -27.66
N SER A 5 -67.14 19.99 -26.94
CA SER A 5 -67.42 20.75 -25.67
C SER A 5 -68.12 20.07 -24.44
N ASP A 6 -67.98 20.43 -23.17
CA ASP A 6 -67.38 21.55 -22.41
C ASP A 6 -67.55 21.29 -20.88
N ALA A 7 -66.95 22.17 -20.05
CA ALA A 7 -67.26 22.50 -18.64
C ALA A 7 -66.48 21.78 -17.51
N VAL A 8 -66.03 22.39 -16.40
CA VAL A 8 -65.61 23.74 -15.93
C VAL A 8 -65.34 23.56 -14.43
N ALA A 9 -64.25 24.12 -13.87
CA ALA A 9 -64.22 24.71 -12.51
C ALA A 9 -62.90 25.49 -12.25
N ALA A 10 -63.04 26.79 -11.98
CA ALA A 10 -62.04 27.76 -11.48
C ALA A 10 -61.85 27.62 -9.94
N SER A 11 -61.00 28.32 -9.17
CA SER A 11 -60.27 29.62 -9.19
C SER A 11 -59.15 29.54 -8.10
N ALA A 12 -58.18 30.43 -7.85
CA ALA A 12 -58.01 31.88 -8.01
C ALA A 12 -56.48 32.22 -7.93
N ALA A 13 -55.93 33.11 -8.78
CA ALA A 13 -55.56 34.53 -8.52
C ALA A 13 -54.28 34.72 -7.64
N ALA A 14 -53.31 35.62 -7.87
CA ALA A 14 -53.11 36.75 -8.79
C ALA A 14 -51.61 37.14 -8.83
N THR A 15 -51.27 37.94 -9.85
CA THR A 15 -49.95 38.47 -10.23
C THR A 15 -49.73 39.93 -9.75
N ALA A 16 -48.48 40.34 -9.46
CA ALA A 16 -47.85 41.68 -9.69
C ALA A 16 -46.59 41.82 -8.80
N GLU A 17 -45.35 41.84 -9.32
CA GLU A 17 -44.56 42.94 -9.92
C GLU A 17 -43.92 43.98 -8.96
N ALA A 18 -42.59 44.12 -9.14
CA ALA A 18 -41.77 45.35 -9.11
C ALA A 18 -40.79 45.63 -7.92
N THR A 19 -39.49 45.63 -8.32
CA THR A 19 -38.42 46.60 -7.96
C THR A 19 -37.83 46.62 -6.55
N THR A 20 -36.53 46.28 -6.41
CA THR A 20 -35.57 47.13 -5.66
C THR A 20 -34.11 46.86 -6.06
N THR A 21 -33.38 47.96 -6.18
CA THR A 21 -31.98 48.17 -6.57
C THR A 21 -30.95 47.72 -5.52
N THR A 22 -29.79 47.36 -6.03
CA THR A 22 -28.45 47.13 -5.46
C THR A 22 -28.09 47.84 -4.13
N THR A 23 -27.41 47.12 -3.23
CA THR A 23 -26.41 47.71 -2.33
C THR A 23 -25.30 46.69 -2.02
N THR A 24 -24.07 47.09 -2.31
CA THR A 24 -22.83 46.35 -2.08
C THR A 24 -22.30 46.69 -0.69
N THR A 25 -21.94 45.69 0.13
CA THR A 25 -21.02 45.87 1.26
C THR A 25 -20.21 44.60 1.49
N THR A 26 -18.89 44.79 1.43
CA THR A 26 -17.77 43.88 1.72
C THR A 26 -17.68 43.50 3.19
N VAL A 27 -17.36 42.24 3.50
CA VAL A 27 -16.64 41.87 4.74
C VAL A 27 -15.60 40.80 4.43
N GLU A 28 -14.37 41.13 4.80
CA GLU A 28 -13.13 40.37 4.70
C GLU A 28 -13.17 39.07 5.53
N ALA A 29 -12.64 37.98 4.98
CA ALA A 29 -12.39 36.74 5.72
C ALA A 29 -10.96 36.74 6.27
N SER A 30 -10.85 36.96 7.58
CA SER A 30 -9.62 36.79 8.36
C SER A 30 -9.41 35.33 8.77
N CYS A 31 -8.16 34.90 8.57
CA CYS A 31 -7.49 33.67 8.97
C CYS A 31 -7.89 33.07 10.34
N CYS A 32 -8.17 31.76 10.37
CA CYS A 32 -7.73 30.85 11.44
C CYS A 32 -7.96 29.38 11.02
N SER A 33 -6.98 28.75 10.35
CA SER A 33 -7.01 27.31 10.05
C SER A 33 -6.38 26.51 11.21
N ALA A 34 -7.23 26.06 12.13
CA ALA A 34 -6.85 25.03 13.09
C ALA A 34 -7.08 23.65 12.44
N ARG A 35 -6.03 22.82 12.43
CA ARG A 35 -5.96 21.47 11.87
C ARG A 35 -6.68 20.45 12.76
N PRO A 36 -7.61 19.63 12.22
CA PRO A 36 -7.92 18.33 12.81
C PRO A 36 -8.14 17.27 11.70
N LEU A 37 -7.11 16.97 10.89
CA LEU A 37 -7.24 15.94 9.84
C LEU A 37 -6.33 14.71 10.06
N ALA A 38 -5.35 14.80 10.97
CA ALA A 38 -4.39 13.72 11.22
C ALA A 38 -4.84 12.69 12.28
N ILE A 39 -5.93 12.95 13.00
CA ILE A 39 -6.27 12.18 14.22
C ILE A 39 -7.16 10.96 13.89
N GLY A 40 -7.96 11.00 12.83
CA GLY A 40 -9.01 10.00 12.62
C GLY A 40 -8.53 8.60 12.22
N VAL A 41 -7.58 8.49 11.29
CA VAL A 41 -7.11 7.19 10.79
C VAL A 41 -6.10 6.55 11.75
N VAL A 42 -5.28 7.37 12.40
CA VAL A 42 -4.41 6.93 13.51
C VAL A 42 -5.26 6.44 14.68
N ALA A 43 -6.43 7.04 14.93
CA ALA A 43 -7.32 6.57 15.97
C ALA A 43 -7.88 5.17 15.69
N VAL A 44 -8.17 4.78 14.44
CA VAL A 44 -8.67 3.42 14.15
C VAL A 44 -7.57 2.37 14.35
N SER A 45 -6.36 2.61 13.84
CA SER A 45 -5.22 1.69 14.04
C SER A 45 -4.75 1.65 15.50
N MET A 46 -4.75 2.79 16.20
CA MET A 46 -4.49 2.87 17.63
C MET A 46 -5.63 2.28 18.46
N SER A 47 -6.88 2.28 17.99
CA SER A 47 -7.99 1.60 18.67
C SER A 47 -7.85 0.09 18.59
N PHE A 48 -7.36 -0.46 17.47
CA PHE A 48 -6.97 -1.87 17.40
C PHE A 48 -5.79 -2.18 18.32
N ALA A 49 -4.80 -1.27 18.45
CA ALA A 49 -3.72 -1.40 19.42
C ALA A 49 -4.17 -1.25 20.88
N LEU A 50 -5.20 -0.44 21.15
CA LEU A 50 -5.77 -0.23 22.49
C LEU A 50 -6.67 -1.40 22.91
N ILE A 51 -7.48 -1.94 21.99
CA ILE A 51 -8.23 -3.19 22.18
C ILE A 51 -7.25 -4.36 22.41
N TYR A 52 -6.12 -4.37 21.69
CA TYR A 52 -5.02 -5.30 21.95
C TYR A 52 -4.39 -5.12 23.33
N PHE A 53 -4.14 -3.87 23.78
CA PHE A 53 -3.55 -3.55 25.08
C PHE A 53 -4.49 -3.90 26.25
N LEU A 54 -5.80 -3.68 26.10
CA LEU A 54 -6.83 -3.99 27.10
C LEU A 54 -7.06 -5.50 27.29
N MET A 55 -6.66 -6.33 26.32
CA MET A 55 -6.86 -7.78 26.36
C MET A 55 -5.65 -8.57 26.92
N ILE A 56 -4.49 -7.92 27.14
CA ILE A 56 -3.23 -8.61 27.49
C ILE A 56 -2.69 -8.26 28.89
N VAL A 57 -3.20 -7.23 29.58
CA VAL A 57 -2.67 -6.87 30.92
C VAL A 57 -3.48 -7.56 32.03
N PRO A 58 -2.98 -8.64 32.67
CA PRO A 58 -3.43 -8.99 34.01
C PRO A 58 -2.93 -7.90 34.97
N MET A 59 -3.86 -7.40 35.80
CA MET A 59 -3.59 -6.49 36.92
C MET A 59 -2.40 -6.98 37.75
N THR A 60 -1.24 -6.32 37.63
CA THR A 60 -0.19 -6.37 38.63
C THR A 60 0.29 -4.97 38.96
N THR A 61 0.43 -4.75 40.25
CA THR A 61 0.61 -3.48 40.94
C THR A 61 1.94 -2.81 40.62
N THR A 62 1.87 -1.48 40.53
CA THR A 62 2.96 -0.53 40.28
C THR A 62 4.06 -0.62 41.34
N THR A 63 5.32 -0.53 40.93
CA THR A 63 6.39 0.02 41.79
C THR A 63 7.35 0.83 40.94
N THR A 64 7.37 2.13 41.22
CA THR A 64 8.19 3.15 40.57
C THR A 64 9.61 3.07 41.12
N THR A 65 10.63 3.12 40.25
CA THR A 65 11.97 3.56 40.69
C THR A 65 12.64 4.37 39.60
N THR A 66 12.90 5.63 39.97
CA THR A 66 13.53 6.71 39.22
C THR A 66 15.05 6.63 39.39
N ILE A 67 15.85 6.66 38.33
CA ILE A 67 17.26 7.15 38.39
C ILE A 67 17.62 7.85 37.07
N ALA A 68 18.22 9.04 37.20
CA ALA A 68 18.73 9.94 36.16
C ALA A 68 20.29 9.91 36.13
N PRO A 69 21.00 10.69 35.28
CA PRO A 69 22.15 10.24 34.48
C PRO A 69 23.54 10.60 35.06
N SER A 70 24.61 10.11 34.43
CA SER A 70 25.98 10.59 34.65
C SER A 70 26.80 10.69 33.35
N GLU A 71 27.38 11.88 33.14
CA GLU A 71 28.51 12.25 32.25
C GLU A 71 29.83 11.57 32.74
N GLU A 72 31.04 11.60 32.15
CA GLU A 72 31.71 12.29 31.03
C GLU A 72 33.08 11.58 30.77
N SER A 73 33.85 12.07 29.78
CA SER A 73 35.32 11.94 29.59
C SER A 73 35.81 10.75 28.71
N ASN A 74 36.64 10.90 27.67
CA ASN A 74 37.79 11.81 27.54
C ASN A 74 38.22 12.02 26.07
N ARG A 75 38.88 13.17 25.83
CA ARG A 75 39.41 13.70 24.55
C ARG A 75 40.81 13.15 24.22
N SER A 76 41.15 13.02 22.93
CA SER A 76 42.54 13.12 22.37
C SER A 76 42.48 13.30 20.83
N THR A 77 42.63 14.54 20.33
CA THR A 77 43.81 15.12 19.61
C THR A 77 43.89 14.84 18.10
N VAL A 78 43.89 15.95 17.35
CA VAL A 78 43.95 16.12 15.89
C VAL A 78 45.41 16.26 15.42
N SER A 79 45.72 15.78 14.21
CA SER A 79 46.74 16.37 13.34
C SER A 79 46.26 16.37 11.87
N PRO A 80 46.61 17.38 11.06
CA PRO A 80 46.01 17.63 9.75
C PRO A 80 46.87 17.09 8.60
N THR A 81 46.23 16.55 7.56
CA THR A 81 46.91 16.29 6.28
C THR A 81 46.07 16.76 5.10
N THR A 82 46.53 17.89 4.56
CA THR A 82 46.48 18.40 3.18
C THR A 82 45.59 17.63 2.18
N THR A 83 44.48 18.26 1.77
CA THR A 83 43.65 17.81 0.64
C THR A 83 44.23 18.36 -0.67
N THR A 84 44.78 17.48 -1.50
CA THR A 84 45.04 17.77 -2.92
C THR A 84 43.72 17.75 -3.67
N LEU A 85 43.49 18.85 -4.40
CA LEU A 85 42.33 19.08 -5.24
C LEU A 85 42.51 18.26 -6.54
N ASP A 86 42.14 16.98 -6.53
CA ASP A 86 42.08 16.19 -7.76
C ASP A 86 40.73 16.39 -8.44
N SER A 87 40.80 17.01 -9.62
CA SER A 87 39.72 17.24 -10.56
C SER A 87 39.13 15.91 -11.05
N ILE A 88 37.94 15.57 -10.55
CA ILE A 88 37.08 14.58 -11.19
C ILE A 88 36.12 15.34 -12.12
N SER A 89 36.32 15.18 -13.43
CA SER A 89 35.33 15.58 -14.42
C SER A 89 34.19 14.57 -14.43
N THR A 90 33.12 14.85 -13.69
CA THR A 90 31.85 14.14 -13.83
C THR A 90 30.88 14.99 -14.62
N THR A 91 30.67 14.62 -15.88
CA THR A 91 29.43 14.93 -16.62
C THR A 91 28.28 14.15 -15.97
N GLU A 92 27.92 14.49 -14.74
CA GLU A 92 26.76 13.90 -14.05
C GLU A 92 25.54 14.78 -14.28
N ASP A 93 24.43 14.15 -14.65
CA ASP A 93 23.13 14.80 -14.77
C ASP A 93 22.72 15.35 -13.39
N PRO A 94 22.50 16.68 -13.25
CA PRO A 94 22.21 17.33 -11.98
C PRO A 94 20.96 16.75 -11.29
N LEU A 95 20.05 16.10 -12.02
CA LEU A 95 18.87 15.43 -11.45
C LEU A 95 19.22 14.25 -10.52
N TYR A 96 20.43 13.68 -10.65
CA TYR A 96 20.81 12.42 -9.99
C TYR A 96 22.01 12.53 -9.04
N GLN A 97 22.45 13.75 -8.74
CA GLN A 97 23.68 14.05 -8.00
C GLN A 97 23.69 13.47 -6.57
N TYR A 98 22.52 13.19 -5.99
CA TYR A 98 22.36 12.68 -4.62
C TYR A 98 22.68 11.19 -4.45
N LEU A 99 22.71 10.40 -5.54
CA LEU A 99 22.95 8.96 -5.44
C LEU A 99 24.38 8.62 -4.97
N ASN A 100 25.34 9.50 -5.23
CA ASN A 100 26.73 9.31 -4.83
C ASN A 100 27.02 9.77 -3.38
N ASP A 101 26.08 10.46 -2.73
CA ASP A 101 26.23 10.89 -1.35
C ASP A 101 26.01 9.69 -0.39
N LYS A 102 27.00 9.45 0.48
CA LYS A 102 26.92 8.37 1.47
C LYS A 102 25.74 8.50 2.41
N LEU A 103 25.25 9.71 2.66
CA LEU A 103 24.13 9.98 3.57
C LEU A 103 22.76 9.80 2.90
N HIS A 104 22.66 10.05 1.59
CA HIS A 104 21.38 10.10 0.86
C HIS A 104 21.16 8.92 -0.10
N ARG A 105 22.07 7.92 -0.10
CA ARG A 105 22.04 6.75 -1.01
C ARG A 105 20.73 5.95 -1.05
N HIS A 106 19.84 6.10 -0.06
CA HIS A 106 18.52 5.44 0.00
C HIS A 106 17.38 6.29 -0.57
N GLN A 107 17.62 7.59 -0.80
CA GLN A 107 16.65 8.52 -1.37
C GLN A 107 16.93 8.61 -2.88
N ILE A 108 16.05 8.00 -3.67
CA ILE A 108 16.02 8.28 -5.11
C ILE A 108 15.30 9.62 -5.32
N PRO A 109 15.77 10.46 -6.24
CA PRO A 109 15.07 11.69 -6.57
C PRO A 109 13.67 11.37 -7.13
N ILE A 110 12.67 12.15 -6.74
CA ILE A 110 11.30 12.03 -7.25
C ILE A 110 11.24 12.72 -8.62
N VAL A 111 11.82 12.08 -9.63
CA VAL A 111 11.83 12.57 -11.02
C VAL A 111 10.59 12.09 -11.77
N HIS A 112 10.20 10.84 -11.56
CA HIS A 112 9.06 10.22 -12.23
C HIS A 112 7.89 10.09 -11.26
N ILE A 113 6.69 10.45 -11.72
CA ILE A 113 5.48 10.40 -10.92
C ILE A 113 4.69 9.15 -11.33
N PRO A 114 4.62 8.10 -10.49
CA PRO A 114 3.85 6.91 -10.79
C PRO A 114 2.35 7.23 -10.70
N LEU A 115 1.58 6.70 -11.64
CA LEU A 115 0.13 6.83 -11.70
C LEU A 115 -0.57 5.52 -11.31
N LEU A 116 -0.05 4.40 -11.85
CA LEU A 116 -0.62 3.07 -11.69
C LEU A 116 0.49 2.02 -11.65
N TYR A 117 0.38 1.08 -10.71
CA TYR A 117 1.12 -0.17 -10.72
C TYR A 117 0.18 -1.33 -11.07
N GLU A 118 0.50 -2.10 -12.11
CA GLU A 118 -0.09 -3.41 -12.33
C GLU A 118 0.85 -4.45 -11.74
N VAL A 119 0.46 -5.04 -10.60
CA VAL A 119 1.28 -5.97 -9.82
C VAL A 119 0.72 -7.38 -9.97
N LYS A 120 1.47 -8.24 -10.65
CA LYS A 120 1.14 -9.66 -10.81
C LYS A 120 2.17 -10.52 -10.09
N LEU A 121 1.74 -11.29 -9.10
CA LEU A 121 2.61 -12.16 -8.30
C LEU A 121 2.13 -13.60 -8.35
N LYS A 122 3.05 -14.54 -8.55
CA LYS A 122 2.83 -15.98 -8.43
C LYS A 122 3.62 -16.50 -7.22
N LEU A 123 2.91 -17.11 -6.28
CA LEU A 123 3.43 -17.50 -4.98
C LEU A 123 3.55 -19.02 -4.88
N PHE A 124 4.77 -19.52 -4.69
CA PHE A 124 5.06 -20.96 -4.63
C PHE A 124 5.06 -21.44 -3.16
N ILE A 125 3.88 -21.51 -2.55
CA ILE A 125 3.75 -21.72 -1.10
C ILE A 125 3.36 -23.17 -0.80
N PRO A 126 4.22 -23.99 -0.17
CA PRO A 126 3.87 -25.34 0.26
C PRO A 126 2.95 -25.28 1.49
N TRP A 127 1.71 -24.81 1.27
CA TRP A 127 0.77 -24.43 2.32
C TRP A 127 0.21 -25.61 3.12
N GLN A 128 0.41 -26.85 2.65
CA GLN A 128 0.10 -28.09 3.34
C GLN A 128 1.06 -29.21 2.90
N SER A 129 1.16 -30.30 3.67
CA SER A 129 2.17 -31.37 3.54
C SER A 129 2.29 -32.01 2.15
N ASN A 130 1.19 -32.11 1.39
CA ASN A 130 1.15 -32.74 0.07
C ASN A 130 1.35 -31.75 -1.09
N VAL A 131 1.58 -30.47 -0.80
CA VAL A 131 1.82 -29.43 -1.81
C VAL A 131 3.28 -29.01 -1.72
N THR A 132 4.02 -29.19 -2.82
CA THR A 132 5.42 -28.80 -2.94
C THR A 132 5.72 -28.32 -4.34
N PHE A 133 6.65 -27.37 -4.44
CA PHE A 133 7.18 -26.80 -5.67
C PHE A 133 8.68 -27.13 -5.81
N GLY A 134 9.17 -28.11 -5.05
CA GLY A 134 10.57 -28.53 -5.08
C GLY A 134 11.49 -27.38 -4.67
N ALA A 135 12.40 -27.00 -5.56
CA ALA A 135 13.35 -25.92 -5.34
C ALA A 135 12.68 -24.53 -5.24
N ASP A 136 11.47 -24.38 -5.79
CA ASP A 136 10.74 -23.11 -5.78
C ASP A 136 9.88 -22.91 -4.51
N ASN A 137 9.95 -23.82 -3.53
CA ASN A 137 9.21 -23.62 -2.28
C ASN A 137 9.60 -22.29 -1.62
N PHE A 138 8.59 -21.47 -1.31
CA PHE A 138 8.71 -20.11 -0.80
C PHE A 138 9.36 -19.12 -1.78
N ALA A 139 9.34 -19.41 -3.09
CA ALA A 139 9.68 -18.44 -4.12
C ALA A 139 8.48 -17.59 -4.54
N VAL A 140 8.78 -16.45 -5.16
CA VAL A 140 7.82 -15.59 -5.84
C VAL A 140 8.31 -15.26 -7.23
N GLU A 141 7.46 -15.44 -8.23
CA GLU A 141 7.65 -14.88 -9.57
C GLU A 141 6.74 -13.68 -9.73
N GLY A 142 7.30 -12.55 -10.14
CA GLY A 142 6.59 -11.29 -10.21
C GLY A 142 6.76 -10.59 -11.54
N HIS A 143 5.74 -9.84 -11.90
CA HIS A 143 5.77 -8.86 -12.97
C HIS A 143 5.10 -7.58 -12.46
N VAL A 144 5.81 -6.47 -12.56
CA VAL A 144 5.25 -5.15 -12.26
C VAL A 144 5.31 -4.28 -13.49
N ARG A 145 4.18 -3.65 -13.84
CA ARG A 145 4.12 -2.56 -14.81
C ARG A 145 3.86 -1.26 -14.07
N MET A 146 4.75 -0.29 -14.20
CA MET A 146 4.55 1.07 -13.70
C MET A 146 4.16 1.98 -14.86
N HIS A 147 2.99 2.62 -14.77
CA HIS A 147 2.60 3.75 -15.61
C HIS A 147 3.01 5.04 -14.90
N PHE A 148 3.72 5.93 -15.58
CA PHE A 148 4.25 7.13 -14.95
C PHE A 148 4.36 8.32 -15.90
N ILE A 149 4.33 9.52 -15.32
CA ILE A 149 4.69 10.77 -16.00
C ILE A 149 6.19 11.00 -15.81
N SER A 150 6.92 11.21 -16.90
CA SER A 150 8.36 11.41 -16.82
C SER A 150 8.74 12.84 -16.44
N GLY A 151 9.73 13.01 -15.55
CA GLY A 151 10.43 14.29 -15.33
C GLY A 151 11.53 14.56 -16.36
N GLY A 152 11.68 13.70 -17.37
CA GLY A 152 12.73 13.79 -18.39
C GLY A 152 14.00 13.01 -18.03
N GLY A 153 15.00 13.10 -18.91
CA GLY A 153 16.29 12.41 -18.78
C GLY A 153 16.23 10.95 -19.24
N SER A 154 17.38 10.27 -19.16
CA SER A 154 17.57 8.91 -19.68
C SER A 154 17.75 7.85 -18.58
N ARG A 155 17.28 8.12 -17.36
CA ARG A 155 17.34 7.17 -16.25
C ARG A 155 15.98 6.96 -15.61
N VAL A 156 15.70 5.75 -15.15
CA VAL A 156 14.55 5.45 -14.30
C VAL A 156 15.05 4.71 -13.07
N LEU A 157 14.76 5.27 -11.89
CA LEU A 157 15.17 4.70 -10.60
C LEU A 157 13.96 4.13 -9.88
N LEU A 158 14.10 2.91 -9.36
CA LEU A 158 13.15 2.28 -8.46
C LEU A 158 13.87 1.80 -7.21
N HIS A 159 13.16 1.67 -6.09
CA HIS A 159 13.60 0.86 -4.98
C HIS A 159 13.35 -0.61 -5.29
N SER A 160 14.35 -1.45 -5.02
CA SER A 160 14.28 -2.90 -5.19
C SER A 160 15.30 -3.56 -4.29
N ASP A 161 14.90 -4.59 -3.55
CA ASP A 161 15.82 -5.28 -2.65
C ASP A 161 16.93 -6.04 -3.40
N SER A 162 18.13 -6.10 -2.80
CA SER A 162 19.28 -6.75 -3.42
C SER A 162 19.09 -8.26 -3.66
N GLU A 163 18.21 -8.92 -2.90
CA GLU A 163 17.94 -10.35 -3.03
C GLU A 163 16.92 -10.65 -4.15
N GLN A 164 16.28 -9.62 -4.74
CA GLN A 164 15.41 -9.79 -5.89
C GLN A 164 16.22 -10.02 -7.16
N HIS A 165 15.91 -11.08 -7.88
CA HIS A 165 16.47 -11.36 -9.21
C HIS A 165 15.63 -10.62 -10.23
N ILE A 166 16.19 -9.58 -10.84
CA ILE A 166 15.52 -8.76 -11.86
C ILE A 166 15.80 -9.40 -13.21
N GLY A 167 14.73 -9.70 -13.93
CA GLY A 167 14.76 -10.21 -15.29
C GLY A 167 14.67 -9.06 -16.30
N GLU A 168 13.88 -9.28 -17.36
CA GLU A 168 13.68 -8.29 -18.42
C GLU A 168 13.03 -7.01 -17.88
N CYS A 169 13.58 -5.87 -18.33
CA CYS A 169 13.06 -4.54 -18.06
C CYS A 169 12.78 -3.87 -19.40
N VAL A 170 11.54 -3.42 -19.63
CA VAL A 170 11.13 -2.78 -20.89
C VAL A 170 10.49 -1.45 -20.59
N VAL A 171 11.00 -0.38 -21.21
CA VAL A 171 10.39 0.95 -21.13
C VAL A 171 9.72 1.26 -22.46
N ARG A 172 8.47 1.73 -22.43
CA ARG A 172 7.75 2.18 -23.62
C ARG A 172 7.22 3.59 -23.45
N ASP A 173 7.19 4.34 -24.54
CA ASP A 173 6.57 5.67 -24.58
C ASP A 173 5.04 5.58 -24.72
N GLU A 174 4.39 6.74 -24.79
CA GLU A 174 2.93 6.85 -24.92
C GLU A 174 2.35 6.21 -26.19
N PHE A 175 3.19 5.97 -27.21
CA PHE A 175 2.82 5.34 -28.47
C PHE A 175 3.18 3.83 -28.50
N ASP A 176 3.47 3.26 -27.34
CA ASP A 176 3.88 1.86 -27.15
C ASP A 176 5.19 1.50 -27.87
N ARG A 177 6.03 2.50 -28.17
CA ARG A 177 7.35 2.27 -28.78
C ARG A 177 8.37 2.01 -27.68
N GLU A 178 9.13 0.94 -27.85
CA GLU A 178 10.16 0.55 -26.90
C GLU A 178 11.37 1.50 -26.92
N ILE A 179 11.80 1.92 -25.74
CA ILE A 179 13.06 2.60 -25.49
C ILE A 179 14.02 1.56 -24.91
N PHE A 180 15.06 1.25 -25.67
CA PHE A 180 16.04 0.24 -25.29
C PHE A 180 16.72 0.58 -23.96
N VAL A 181 16.74 -0.39 -23.03
CA VAL A 181 17.46 -0.27 -21.75
C VAL A 181 18.91 -0.70 -21.98
N LYS A 182 19.82 0.28 -22.01
CA LYS A 182 21.26 0.06 -22.24
C LYS A 182 21.92 -0.71 -21.10
N HIS A 183 21.54 -0.40 -19.87
CA HIS A 183 22.18 -0.95 -18.68
C HIS A 183 21.22 -0.94 -17.49
N VAL A 184 21.27 -2.01 -16.71
CA VAL A 184 20.53 -2.16 -15.44
C VAL A 184 21.54 -2.15 -14.30
N GLY A 185 21.66 -1.00 -13.64
CA GLY A 185 22.56 -0.78 -12.52
C GLY A 185 21.98 -1.25 -11.19
N ARG A 186 22.86 -1.83 -10.36
CA ARG A 186 22.59 -2.21 -8.96
C ARG A 186 23.71 -1.78 -8.02
N GLY A 187 24.47 -0.76 -8.42
CA GLY A 187 25.61 -0.26 -7.64
C GLY A 187 25.21 0.43 -6.33
N PHE A 188 23.93 0.82 -6.22
CA PHE A 188 23.36 1.45 -5.04
C PHE A 188 22.52 0.46 -4.25
N THR A 189 22.67 0.48 -2.93
CA THR A 189 21.92 -0.40 -2.03
C THR A 189 20.43 -0.13 -2.15
N GLN A 190 19.66 -1.19 -2.39
CA GLN A 190 18.20 -1.15 -2.54
C GLN A 190 17.65 -0.27 -3.67
N VAL A 191 18.44 -0.03 -4.73
CA VAL A 191 18.04 0.79 -5.87
C VAL A 191 18.30 0.02 -7.17
N LEU A 192 17.28 -0.01 -8.02
CA LEU A 192 17.33 -0.46 -9.41
C LEU A 192 17.45 0.77 -10.32
N ASP A 193 18.50 0.81 -11.12
CA ASP A 193 18.87 1.98 -11.92
C ASP A 193 18.90 1.63 -13.41
N LEU A 194 17.85 2.01 -14.14
CA LEU A 194 17.70 1.71 -15.56
C LEU A 194 18.25 2.86 -16.40
N HIS A 195 19.24 2.60 -17.23
CA HIS A 195 19.83 3.56 -18.17
C HIS A 195 19.23 3.33 -19.56
N LEU A 196 18.58 4.35 -20.10
CA LEU A 196 17.84 4.29 -21.35
C LEU A 196 18.70 4.74 -22.54
N ALA A 197 18.33 4.25 -23.73
CA ALA A 197 19.03 4.59 -24.95
C ALA A 197 18.77 6.02 -25.45
N ALA A 198 17.60 6.55 -25.12
CA ALA A 198 17.13 7.88 -25.46
C ALA A 198 16.55 8.56 -24.21
N ASP A 199 16.57 9.89 -24.20
CA ASP A 199 15.95 10.67 -23.14
C ASP A 199 14.42 10.58 -23.24
N MET A 200 13.78 10.43 -22.09
CA MET A 200 12.36 10.63 -21.94
C MET A 200 12.03 12.12 -22.00
N ILE A 201 10.85 12.44 -22.49
CA ILE A 201 10.34 13.80 -22.59
C ILE A 201 9.61 14.14 -21.29
N HIS A 202 9.96 15.26 -20.68
CA HIS A 202 9.31 15.76 -19.47
C HIS A 202 7.80 15.97 -19.71
N GLY A 203 6.97 15.48 -18.80
CA GLY A 203 5.52 15.61 -18.82
C GLY A 203 4.79 14.55 -19.66
N MET A 204 5.52 13.67 -20.35
CA MET A 204 4.93 12.62 -21.19
C MET A 204 4.72 11.32 -20.41
N ASN A 205 3.77 10.52 -20.87
CA ASN A 205 3.44 9.22 -20.27
C ASN A 205 4.37 8.12 -20.77
N TYR A 206 4.77 7.25 -19.85
CA TYR A 206 5.59 6.08 -20.12
C TYR A 206 5.09 4.88 -19.34
N THR A 207 5.48 3.69 -19.79
CA THR A 207 5.33 2.45 -19.06
C THR A 207 6.68 1.79 -18.85
N LEU A 208 6.86 1.19 -17.67
CA LEU A 208 8.01 0.37 -17.33
C LEU A 208 7.52 -1.01 -16.89
N ASP A 209 7.83 -2.04 -17.66
CA ASP A 209 7.66 -3.45 -17.31
C ASP A 209 8.92 -3.99 -16.66
N VAL A 210 8.78 -4.68 -15.53
CA VAL A 210 9.88 -5.37 -14.83
C VAL A 210 9.43 -6.76 -14.43
N ALA A 211 10.08 -7.78 -15.01
CA ALA A 211 9.98 -9.16 -14.55
C ALA A 211 10.98 -9.39 -13.40
N PHE A 212 10.59 -10.13 -12.37
CA PHE A 212 11.48 -10.42 -11.25
C PHE A 212 11.16 -11.75 -10.56
N LYS A 213 12.13 -12.27 -9.81
CA LYS A 213 11.95 -13.34 -8.83
C LYS A 213 12.38 -12.86 -7.45
N GLY A 214 11.57 -13.18 -6.45
CA GLY A 214 11.84 -12.90 -5.04
C GLY A 214 11.66 -14.16 -4.20
N HIS A 215 11.75 -13.99 -2.88
CA HIS A 215 11.54 -15.06 -1.92
C HIS A 215 10.55 -14.60 -0.85
N VAL A 216 9.92 -15.58 -0.20
CA VAL A 216 9.06 -15.37 0.96
C VAL A 216 9.87 -15.65 2.21
N SER A 217 10.00 -14.68 3.09
CA SER A 217 10.78 -14.84 4.32
C SER A 217 10.10 -15.80 5.30
N LEU A 218 10.87 -16.75 5.86
CA LEU A 218 10.43 -17.60 6.98
C LEU A 218 10.95 -17.12 8.33
N GLN A 219 11.88 -16.16 8.32
CA GLN A 219 12.61 -15.73 9.50
C GLN A 219 12.15 -14.36 9.99
N LYS A 220 11.81 -13.45 9.07
CA LYS A 220 11.38 -12.08 9.35
C LYS A 220 9.89 -11.93 9.03
N GLN A 221 9.16 -11.21 9.86
CA GLN A 221 7.74 -10.86 9.62
C GLN A 221 7.62 -9.44 9.06
N GLN A 222 8.43 -9.16 8.03
CA GLN A 222 8.53 -7.89 7.30
C GLN A 222 8.62 -8.20 5.81
N GLY A 223 8.20 -7.27 4.95
CA GLY A 223 8.11 -7.52 3.51
C GLY A 223 7.07 -8.58 3.23
N LEU A 224 7.42 -9.55 2.39
CA LEU A 224 6.61 -10.75 2.14
C LEU A 224 7.14 -11.94 2.94
N PHE A 225 6.30 -12.50 3.80
CA PHE A 225 6.73 -13.57 4.70
C PHE A 225 5.66 -14.66 4.87
N ALA A 226 6.12 -15.86 5.24
CA ALA A 226 5.30 -17.00 5.58
C ALA A 226 5.44 -17.32 7.06
N VAL A 227 4.33 -17.70 7.69
CA VAL A 227 4.36 -18.14 9.08
C VAL A 227 3.59 -19.43 9.28
N PRO A 228 4.18 -20.45 9.95
CA PRO A 228 3.51 -21.71 10.15
C PRO A 228 2.36 -21.59 11.15
N TYR A 229 1.29 -22.37 11.01
CA TYR A 229 0.20 -22.40 11.98
C TYR A 229 -0.32 -23.83 12.21
N GLY A 230 -1.20 -24.01 13.20
CA GLY A 230 -1.72 -25.33 13.61
C GLY A 230 -0.85 -26.04 14.65
N ASN A 231 -1.18 -27.31 14.91
CA ASN A 231 -0.62 -28.10 16.03
C ASN A 231 0.65 -28.89 15.65
N GLY A 232 1.30 -28.56 14.53
CA GLY A 232 2.58 -29.17 14.12
C GLY A 232 2.52 -30.60 13.56
N LYS A 233 1.33 -31.23 13.49
CA LYS A 233 1.17 -32.54 12.84
C LYS A 233 1.31 -32.48 11.32
N GLU A 234 0.93 -31.35 10.72
CA GLU A 234 1.09 -31.04 9.30
C GLU A 234 1.55 -29.58 9.17
N PRO A 235 2.65 -29.29 8.44
CA PRO A 235 3.06 -27.92 8.20
C PRO A 235 1.99 -27.19 7.39
N ARG A 236 1.37 -26.16 7.99
CA ARG A 236 0.52 -25.21 7.29
C ARG A 236 1.09 -23.81 7.36
N TYR A 237 0.95 -23.02 6.30
CA TYR A 237 1.49 -21.67 6.24
C TYR A 237 0.43 -20.64 5.85
N ILE A 238 0.46 -19.50 6.53
CA ILE A 238 -0.11 -18.26 6.03
C ILE A 238 1.02 -17.43 5.44
N VAL A 239 0.78 -16.84 4.26
CA VAL A 239 1.63 -15.80 3.69
C VAL A 239 0.95 -14.46 3.89
N ALA A 240 1.72 -13.44 4.27
CA ALA A 240 1.23 -12.08 4.44
C ALA A 240 2.32 -11.06 4.11
N THR A 241 1.90 -9.84 3.86
CA THR A 241 2.77 -8.69 3.68
C THR A 241 2.76 -7.77 4.90
N GLN A 242 3.92 -7.24 5.28
CA GLN A 242 4.07 -6.14 6.24
C GLN A 242 5.06 -5.13 5.64
N LEU A 243 4.52 -4.10 4.99
CA LEU A 243 5.33 -3.21 4.14
C LEU A 243 5.76 -1.91 4.83
N GLN A 244 5.19 -1.62 6.01
CA GLN A 244 5.50 -0.41 6.75
C GLN A 244 6.88 -0.51 7.43
N THR A 245 7.78 0.46 7.28
CA THR A 245 7.65 1.72 6.51
C THR A 245 8.24 1.69 5.10
N SER A 246 9.16 0.78 4.79
CA SER A 246 9.96 0.79 3.55
C SER A 246 10.28 -0.62 3.04
N GLU A 247 9.32 -1.53 3.23
CA GLU A 247 9.47 -2.93 2.91
C GLU A 247 8.73 -3.32 1.61
N ALA A 248 8.06 -2.37 0.93
CA ALA A 248 7.40 -2.68 -0.35
C ALA A 248 8.41 -3.09 -1.44
N ARG A 249 9.59 -2.45 -1.41
CA ARG A 249 10.73 -2.77 -2.29
C ARG A 249 11.25 -4.21 -2.19
N THR A 250 10.97 -4.92 -1.09
CA THR A 250 11.35 -6.33 -0.93
C THR A 250 10.36 -7.28 -1.61
N VAL A 251 9.15 -6.79 -1.90
CA VAL A 251 8.08 -7.56 -2.55
C VAL A 251 8.06 -7.33 -4.05
N PHE A 252 8.19 -6.08 -4.51
CA PHE A 252 8.27 -5.74 -5.94
C PHE A 252 9.05 -4.43 -6.14
N PRO A 253 9.74 -4.25 -7.28
CA PRO A 253 10.39 -2.98 -7.63
C PRO A 253 9.37 -1.84 -7.73
N CYS A 254 9.58 -0.75 -6.98
CA CYS A 254 8.65 0.39 -6.93
C CYS A 254 9.33 1.67 -6.42
N ILE A 255 8.67 2.83 -6.55
CA ILE A 255 9.12 4.05 -5.87
C ILE A 255 8.57 4.01 -4.45
N ASP A 256 9.38 3.48 -3.52
CA ASP A 256 8.98 3.16 -2.16
C ASP A 256 9.21 4.35 -1.20
N ILE A 257 8.47 5.43 -1.47
CA ILE A 257 8.49 6.70 -0.76
C ILE A 257 7.06 7.04 -0.33
N PRO A 258 6.75 7.25 0.97
CA PRO A 258 5.38 7.43 1.46
C PRO A 258 4.58 8.55 0.76
N GLU A 259 5.24 9.65 0.39
CA GLU A 259 4.64 10.81 -0.28
C GLU A 259 4.28 10.51 -1.75
N VAL A 260 4.92 9.51 -2.35
CA VAL A 260 4.70 9.11 -3.74
C VAL A 260 3.59 8.05 -3.76
N LYS A 261 2.40 8.46 -4.22
CA LYS A 261 1.21 7.62 -4.24
C LYS A 261 0.83 7.22 -5.66
N ALA A 262 0.23 6.03 -5.80
CA ALA A 262 -0.27 5.52 -7.06
C ALA A 262 -1.51 4.63 -6.83
N GLN A 263 -2.20 4.27 -7.91
CA GLN A 263 -3.19 3.20 -7.88
C GLN A 263 -2.53 1.84 -8.08
N PHE A 264 -3.22 0.77 -7.68
CA PHE A 264 -2.74 -0.60 -7.81
C PHE A 264 -3.81 -1.50 -8.43
N ASP A 265 -3.45 -2.16 -9.53
CA ASP A 265 -4.16 -3.31 -10.08
C ASP A 265 -3.43 -4.57 -9.65
N THR A 266 -4.10 -5.42 -8.89
CA THR A 266 -3.44 -6.56 -8.22
C THR A 266 -3.95 -7.88 -8.77
N VAL A 267 -3.02 -8.76 -9.14
CA VAL A 267 -3.29 -10.14 -9.55
C VAL A 267 -2.40 -11.07 -8.74
N LEU A 268 -3.01 -12.01 -8.02
CA LEU A 268 -2.31 -13.03 -7.24
C LEU A 268 -2.60 -14.41 -7.83
N ILE A 269 -1.54 -15.12 -8.19
CA ILE A 269 -1.58 -16.53 -8.57
C ILE A 269 -1.06 -17.33 -7.38
N HIS A 270 -1.92 -18.16 -6.82
CA HIS A 270 -1.65 -18.90 -5.59
C HIS A 270 -2.04 -20.38 -5.72
N PRO A 271 -1.50 -21.27 -4.89
CA PRO A 271 -1.80 -22.69 -4.98
C PRO A 271 -3.30 -22.98 -4.78
N LEU A 272 -3.83 -23.95 -5.53
CA LEU A 272 -5.21 -24.39 -5.38
C LEU A 272 -5.52 -24.81 -3.93
N GLY A 273 -6.71 -24.46 -3.44
CA GLY A 273 -7.16 -24.73 -2.06
C GLY A 273 -6.85 -23.61 -1.07
N THR A 274 -6.12 -22.57 -1.50
CA THR A 274 -5.91 -21.34 -0.72
C THR A 274 -6.83 -20.22 -1.20
N THR A 275 -7.05 -19.22 -0.34
CA THR A 275 -7.75 -17.97 -0.64
C THR A 275 -6.76 -16.82 -0.59
N ALA A 276 -6.77 -15.96 -1.62
CA ALA A 276 -6.03 -14.72 -1.63
C ALA A 276 -6.92 -13.53 -1.26
N VAL A 277 -6.36 -12.63 -0.45
CA VAL A 277 -7.02 -11.41 -0.01
C VAL A 277 -6.06 -10.24 -0.13
N SER A 278 -6.54 -9.10 -0.64
CA SER A 278 -5.74 -7.86 -0.76
C SER A 278 -6.55 -6.64 -0.27
N ASN A 279 -6.06 -5.42 -0.48
CA ASN A 279 -6.72 -4.17 -0.09
C ASN A 279 -8.15 -4.06 -0.65
N MET A 280 -8.31 -4.42 -1.93
CA MET A 280 -9.56 -4.24 -2.67
C MET A 280 -10.38 -5.51 -2.77
N LEU A 281 -11.66 -5.40 -3.11
CA LEU A 281 -12.53 -6.55 -3.35
C LEU A 281 -11.98 -7.44 -4.46
N GLU A 282 -12.10 -8.75 -4.25
CA GLU A 282 -11.92 -9.75 -5.29
C GLU A 282 -12.89 -9.50 -6.45
N ASN A 283 -12.40 -9.52 -7.68
CA ASN A 283 -13.17 -9.30 -8.90
C ASN A 283 -13.43 -10.64 -9.61
N THR A 284 -12.36 -11.37 -9.95
CA THR A 284 -12.44 -12.70 -10.53
C THR A 284 -11.53 -13.69 -9.82
N THR A 285 -11.98 -14.94 -9.73
CA THR A 285 -11.20 -16.06 -9.20
C THR A 285 -11.33 -17.23 -10.16
N ILE A 286 -10.22 -17.63 -10.77
CA ILE A 286 -10.17 -18.68 -11.79
C ILE A 286 -9.21 -19.77 -11.30
N ALA A 287 -9.71 -21.00 -11.16
CA ALA A 287 -8.90 -22.15 -10.83
C ALA A 287 -8.51 -22.91 -12.11
N ASP A 288 -7.22 -23.12 -12.32
CA ASP A 288 -6.69 -23.85 -13.48
C ASP A 288 -5.33 -24.47 -13.15
N GLY A 289 -5.08 -25.69 -13.64
CA GLY A 289 -3.77 -26.34 -13.57
C GLY A 289 -3.12 -26.45 -12.19
N GLY A 290 -3.91 -26.60 -11.11
CA GLY A 290 -3.40 -26.65 -9.72
C GLY A 290 -3.12 -25.28 -9.10
N TRP A 291 -3.49 -24.20 -9.78
CA TRP A 291 -3.37 -22.83 -9.34
C TRP A 291 -4.75 -22.17 -9.25
N THR A 292 -4.81 -21.07 -8.52
CA THR A 292 -5.94 -20.15 -8.49
C THR A 292 -5.40 -18.75 -8.77
N THR A 293 -5.97 -18.09 -9.77
CA THR A 293 -5.68 -16.70 -10.11
C THR A 293 -6.81 -15.84 -9.57
N THR A 294 -6.49 -14.96 -8.63
CA THR A 294 -7.43 -13.98 -8.08
C THR A 294 -7.04 -12.59 -8.53
N THR A 295 -7.97 -11.89 -9.17
CA THR A 295 -7.83 -10.47 -9.53
C THR A 295 -8.61 -9.62 -8.55
N PHE A 296 -8.11 -8.42 -8.26
CA PHE A 296 -8.76 -7.47 -7.36
C PHE A 296 -9.14 -6.20 -8.11
N ASN A 297 -10.17 -5.50 -7.61
CA ASN A 297 -10.51 -4.18 -8.11
C ASN A 297 -9.35 -3.20 -7.94
N ARG A 298 -9.28 -2.19 -8.82
CA ARG A 298 -8.28 -1.13 -8.73
C ARG A 298 -8.36 -0.38 -7.41
N SER A 299 -7.23 -0.15 -6.77
CA SER A 299 -7.17 0.63 -5.53
C SER A 299 -7.44 2.12 -5.75
N PRO A 300 -7.86 2.87 -4.72
CA PRO A 300 -7.67 4.32 -4.71
C PRO A 300 -6.16 4.65 -4.72
N ILE A 301 -5.84 5.93 -4.94
CA ILE A 301 -4.48 6.44 -4.81
C ILE A 301 -3.99 6.23 -3.37
N MET A 302 -2.93 5.45 -3.19
CA MET A 302 -2.35 5.12 -1.89
C MET A 302 -0.82 4.98 -1.98
N SER A 303 -0.14 5.06 -0.84
CA SER A 303 1.31 4.85 -0.74
C SER A 303 1.67 3.36 -0.83
N THR A 304 2.87 3.05 -1.31
CA THR A 304 3.37 1.66 -1.46
C THR A 304 3.33 0.85 -0.17
N TYR A 305 3.64 1.46 0.98
CA TYR A 305 3.65 0.78 2.29
C TYR A 305 2.26 0.29 2.76
N LEU A 306 1.17 0.77 2.14
CA LEU A 306 -0.20 0.33 2.41
C LEU A 306 -0.63 -0.84 1.52
N PHE A 307 0.15 -1.17 0.48
CA PHE A 307 -0.13 -2.34 -0.35
C PHE A 307 -0.07 -3.60 0.53
N ALA A 308 -1.13 -4.38 0.51
CA ALA A 308 -1.27 -5.51 1.40
C ALA A 308 -1.93 -6.69 0.70
N PHE A 309 -1.43 -7.88 0.97
CA PHE A 309 -2.14 -9.11 0.68
C PHE A 309 -1.78 -10.24 1.65
N SER A 310 -2.62 -11.27 1.66
CA SER A 310 -2.37 -12.53 2.34
C SER A 310 -2.93 -13.70 1.54
N VAL A 311 -2.26 -14.84 1.63
CA VAL A 311 -2.69 -16.11 1.05
C VAL A 311 -2.67 -17.18 2.13
N SER A 312 -3.82 -17.82 2.34
CA SER A 312 -3.98 -18.90 3.32
C SER A 312 -5.22 -19.72 3.00
N ASP A 313 -5.37 -20.86 3.65
CA ASP A 313 -6.58 -21.69 3.69
C ASP A 313 -7.46 -21.37 4.91
N PHE A 314 -7.36 -20.14 5.46
CA PHE A 314 -8.14 -19.73 6.61
C PHE A 314 -9.64 -19.56 6.29
N PRO A 315 -10.54 -20.10 7.13
CA PRO A 315 -11.93 -19.68 7.13
C PRO A 315 -12.04 -18.22 7.58
N TYR A 316 -13.20 -17.62 7.30
CA TYR A 316 -13.51 -16.26 7.74
C TYR A 316 -14.88 -16.17 8.42
N LEU A 317 -15.02 -15.15 9.26
CA LEU A 317 -16.30 -14.60 9.67
C LEU A 317 -16.55 -13.30 8.90
N GLU A 318 -17.81 -13.00 8.63
CA GLU A 318 -18.23 -11.83 7.85
C GLU A 318 -19.35 -11.10 8.58
N GLU A 319 -19.30 -9.77 8.56
CA GLU A 319 -20.35 -8.86 9.02
C GLU A 319 -20.41 -7.64 8.09
N TYR A 320 -21.50 -6.88 8.15
CA TYR A 320 -21.70 -5.67 7.36
C TYR A 320 -22.01 -4.48 8.27
N SER A 321 -21.42 -3.32 7.95
CA SER A 321 -21.80 -2.04 8.57
C SER A 321 -23.20 -1.60 8.10
N ALA A 322 -23.80 -0.60 8.76
CA ALA A 322 -25.10 -0.05 8.37
C ALA A 322 -25.09 0.49 6.93
N ASN A 323 -23.96 1.03 6.48
CA ASN A 323 -23.76 1.53 5.11
C ASN A 323 -23.25 0.46 4.13
N GLY A 324 -23.24 -0.82 4.53
CA GLY A 324 -22.93 -1.95 3.65
C GLY A 324 -21.44 -2.25 3.47
N VAL A 325 -20.56 -1.71 4.32
CA VAL A 325 -19.13 -2.05 4.28
C VAL A 325 -18.93 -3.49 4.73
N ARG A 326 -18.39 -4.33 3.83
CA ARG A 326 -18.14 -5.75 4.12
C ARG A 326 -16.90 -5.92 5.00
N SER A 327 -17.08 -6.47 6.20
CA SER A 327 -15.98 -6.76 7.11
C SER A 327 -15.70 -8.26 7.16
N ARG A 328 -14.43 -8.67 7.04
CA ARG A 328 -14.04 -10.08 7.18
C ARG A 328 -12.86 -10.26 8.13
N VAL A 329 -12.96 -11.27 8.98
CA VAL A 329 -11.86 -11.73 9.85
C VAL A 329 -11.47 -13.14 9.42
N TYR A 330 -10.30 -13.27 8.81
CA TYR A 330 -9.68 -14.54 8.43
C TYR A 330 -8.83 -15.03 9.60
N CYS A 331 -8.96 -16.30 10.00
CA CYS A 331 -8.16 -16.83 11.10
C CYS A 331 -8.02 -18.34 11.05
N ASP A 332 -7.07 -18.86 11.84
CA ASP A 332 -6.92 -20.30 12.10
C ASP A 332 -8.29 -20.90 12.51
N PRO A 333 -8.75 -22.00 11.89
CA PRO A 333 -10.00 -22.66 12.25
C PRO A 333 -10.22 -22.86 13.75
N ALA A 334 -9.15 -23.15 14.51
CA ALA A 334 -9.22 -23.34 15.95
C ALA A 334 -9.60 -22.05 16.73
N LYS A 335 -9.46 -20.87 16.10
CA LYS A 335 -9.72 -19.55 16.68
C LYS A 335 -10.99 -18.89 16.13
N LEU A 336 -11.70 -19.53 15.22
CA LEU A 336 -12.86 -18.93 14.57
C LEU A 336 -13.94 -18.50 15.58
N ASN A 337 -14.26 -19.35 16.55
CA ASN A 337 -15.23 -19.02 17.61
C ASN A 337 -14.76 -17.86 18.50
N ALA A 338 -13.48 -17.84 18.87
CA ALA A 338 -12.91 -16.75 19.68
C ALA A 338 -12.88 -15.40 18.92
N SER A 339 -12.89 -15.44 17.58
CA SER A 339 -12.86 -14.24 16.73
C SER A 339 -14.26 -13.66 16.47
N ARG A 340 -15.32 -14.30 16.96
CA ARG A 340 -16.71 -13.84 16.76
C ARG A 340 -16.99 -12.49 17.41
N SER A 341 -16.51 -12.27 18.63
CA SER A 341 -16.66 -10.97 19.29
C SER A 341 -15.89 -9.86 18.57
N ILE A 342 -14.76 -10.19 17.94
CA ILE A 342 -13.96 -9.23 17.16
C ILE A 342 -14.77 -8.75 15.96
N ILE A 343 -15.26 -9.66 15.11
CA ILE A 343 -16.00 -9.27 13.91
C ILE A 343 -17.31 -8.51 14.26
N GLN A 344 -18.00 -8.92 15.34
CA GLN A 344 -19.20 -8.24 15.82
C GLN A 344 -18.94 -6.81 16.30
N SER A 345 -17.71 -6.48 16.67
CA SER A 345 -17.32 -5.13 17.07
C SER A 345 -16.91 -4.25 15.89
N ILE A 346 -16.47 -4.84 14.77
CA ILE A 346 -15.92 -4.08 13.62
C ILE A 346 -16.99 -3.22 12.95
N ALA A 347 -18.15 -3.79 12.60
CA ALA A 347 -19.22 -3.05 11.92
C ALA A 347 -19.71 -1.83 12.74
N PRO A 348 -20.01 -1.96 14.05
CA PRO A 348 -20.34 -0.80 14.89
C PRO A 348 -19.24 0.26 14.98
N ILE A 349 -17.96 -0.15 14.95
CA ILE A 349 -16.83 0.80 14.95
C ILE A 349 -16.77 1.60 13.65
N ILE A 350 -17.00 0.94 12.50
CA ILE A 350 -17.08 1.62 11.20
C ILE A 350 -18.23 2.63 11.23
N ASP A 351 -19.43 2.20 11.63
CA ASP A 351 -20.61 3.06 11.70
C ASP A 351 -20.37 4.25 12.64
N PHE A 352 -19.71 4.03 13.78
CA PHE A 352 -19.34 5.10 14.70
C PHE A 352 -18.43 6.13 14.02
N TYR A 353 -17.37 5.71 13.33
CA TYR A 353 -16.43 6.64 12.69
C TYR A 353 -17.04 7.37 11.49
N GLU A 354 -17.89 6.70 10.70
CA GLU A 354 -18.64 7.35 9.62
C GLU A 354 -19.52 8.47 10.17
N ASN A 355 -20.24 8.20 11.26
CA ASN A 355 -21.08 9.20 11.93
C ASN A 355 -20.26 10.32 12.59
N TYR A 356 -19.16 9.97 13.24
CA TYR A 356 -18.32 10.93 13.97
C TYR A 356 -17.60 11.90 13.04
N PHE A 357 -17.04 11.41 11.93
CA PHE A 357 -16.36 12.27 10.95
C PHE A 357 -17.32 12.88 9.92
N GLY A 358 -18.54 12.34 9.79
CA GLY A 358 -19.48 12.75 8.75
C GLY A 358 -19.02 12.37 7.34
N ILE A 359 -18.12 11.39 7.21
CA ILE A 359 -17.53 10.95 5.95
C ILE A 359 -17.70 9.44 5.85
N PRO A 360 -18.29 8.90 4.75
CA PRO A 360 -18.40 7.47 4.53
C PRO A 360 -17.02 6.79 4.48
N PHE A 361 -16.97 5.55 4.91
CA PHE A 361 -15.77 4.74 4.84
C PHE A 361 -15.36 4.58 3.35
N PRO A 362 -14.11 4.90 2.99
CA PRO A 362 -13.74 5.12 1.59
C PRO A 362 -13.62 3.84 0.75
N LEU A 363 -13.71 2.66 1.38
CA LEU A 363 -13.55 1.37 0.72
C LEU A 363 -14.78 0.49 0.92
N GLN A 364 -15.05 -0.40 -0.04
CA GLN A 364 -16.21 -1.30 0.04
C GLN A 364 -16.01 -2.47 1.01
N LYS A 365 -14.79 -2.66 1.54
CA LYS A 365 -14.49 -3.72 2.50
C LYS A 365 -13.46 -3.30 3.55
N LEU A 366 -13.44 -4.02 4.66
CA LEU A 366 -12.38 -4.03 5.66
C LEU A 366 -11.99 -5.48 5.97
N GLY A 367 -10.73 -5.85 5.72
CA GLY A 367 -10.22 -7.19 5.98
C GLY A 367 -9.15 -7.22 7.08
N ALA A 368 -9.25 -8.18 7.99
CA ALA A 368 -8.19 -8.52 8.93
C ALA A 368 -7.86 -10.01 8.85
N SER A 369 -6.58 -10.35 8.89
CA SER A 369 -6.11 -11.71 9.07
C SER A 369 -5.45 -11.85 10.43
N ILE A 370 -5.95 -12.76 11.26
CA ILE A 370 -5.54 -12.92 12.65
C ILE A 370 -4.80 -14.24 12.81
N ARG A 371 -3.55 -14.16 13.28
CA ARG A 371 -2.78 -15.33 13.70
C ARG A 371 -2.23 -15.12 15.11
N LYS A 372 -2.58 -16.05 16.01
CA LYS A 372 -2.16 -16.06 17.43
C LYS A 372 -2.40 -14.73 18.15
N TYR A 373 -1.41 -13.82 18.12
CA TYR A 373 -1.37 -12.49 18.75
C TYR A 373 -1.08 -11.35 17.75
N PHE A 374 -1.03 -11.63 16.44
CA PHE A 374 -0.80 -10.62 15.40
C PHE A 374 -2.05 -10.47 14.54
N ILE A 375 -2.47 -9.21 14.38
CA ILE A 375 -3.51 -8.80 13.43
C ILE A 375 -2.80 -8.20 12.23
N TYR A 376 -2.87 -8.88 11.09
CA TYR A 376 -2.45 -8.33 9.81
C TYR A 376 -3.66 -7.62 9.21
N THR A 377 -3.63 -6.29 9.24
CA THR A 377 -4.69 -5.48 8.64
C THR A 377 -4.47 -5.45 7.14
N LEU A 378 -5.38 -6.05 6.39
CA LEU A 378 -5.28 -6.19 4.93
C LEU A 378 -5.91 -5.00 4.20
N THR A 379 -6.59 -4.13 4.94
CA THR A 379 -7.19 -2.92 4.40
C THR A 379 -6.76 -1.74 5.26
N THR A 380 -5.72 -1.06 4.82
CA THR A 380 -5.31 0.23 5.38
C THR A 380 -5.38 1.27 4.26
N TYR A 381 -6.08 2.35 4.54
CA TYR A 381 -6.17 3.50 3.63
C TYR A 381 -6.07 4.76 4.47
N THR A 382 -5.21 5.67 4.04
CA THR A 382 -5.10 7.00 4.66
C THR A 382 -5.40 8.02 3.57
N GLN A 383 -6.57 8.64 3.66
CA GLN A 383 -6.87 9.85 2.91
C GLN A 383 -6.06 10.97 3.59
N LEU A 384 -5.09 11.55 2.88
CA LEU A 384 -4.42 12.79 3.28
C LEU A 384 -4.94 13.91 2.40
#